data_AF-A0A067D4Z8-F1
#
_entry.id   AF-A0A067D4Z8-F1
#
_cell.length_a   1.000
_cell.length_b   1.000
_cell.length_c   1.000
_cell.angle_alpha   90.00
_cell.angle_beta   90.00
_cell.angle_gamma   90.00
#
_symmetry.space_group_name_H-M   'P 1'
#
loop_
_entity.id
_entity.type
_entity.pdbx_description
1 polymer ?
#
loop_
_entity_poly.entity_id
_entity_poly.type
_entity_poly.pdbx_seq_one_letter_code
_entity_poly.pdbx_strand_id
1 'polypeptide(L)'
;MCSSIPAYGNGKEAGNEAGYIVGMSTCYPKPGFLRITDKETLIVESNYSSSHDHTGVMGLFYILVADRVPESSSFLDVFNKMYNDINHSAFVWGAFVLAGVAITAAAVGYWRRNKYEDGYQPIMI
;
A
#
# COMPACT_ATOMS: atom_id res chain seq x y z
N MET A 1 -11.77 -16.20 -11.82
CA MET A 1 -12.31 -14.89 -11.39
C MET A 1 -13.29 -15.03 -10.23
N CYS A 2 -14.31 -15.87 -10.35
CA CYS A 2 -15.12 -16.43 -9.25
C CYS A 2 -16.07 -17.48 -9.88
N SER A 3 -16.86 -18.23 -9.11
CA SER A 3 -17.88 -19.15 -9.64
C SER A 3 -19.27 -18.82 -9.10
N SER A 4 -20.28 -18.90 -9.96
CA SER A 4 -21.69 -18.71 -9.63
C SER A 4 -22.51 -19.97 -9.92
N ILE A 5 -23.66 -20.08 -9.27
CA ILE A 5 -24.60 -21.18 -9.46
C ILE A 5 -25.74 -20.69 -10.35
N PRO A 6 -26.03 -21.34 -11.49
CA PRO A 6 -27.14 -20.95 -12.35
C PRO A 6 -28.50 -21.33 -11.76
N ALA A 7 -29.52 -20.54 -12.07
CA ALA A 7 -30.93 -20.85 -11.85
C ALA A 7 -31.60 -21.08 -13.21
N TYR A 8 -32.37 -22.16 -13.32
CA TYR A 8 -33.05 -22.56 -14.55
C TYR A 8 -34.53 -22.24 -14.49
N GLY A 9 -35.07 -21.78 -15.62
CA GLY A 9 -36.51 -21.58 -15.77
C GLY A 9 -37.25 -22.91 -15.89
N ASN A 10 -38.53 -22.91 -15.54
CA ASN A 10 -39.39 -24.10 -15.57
C ASN A 10 -40.77 -23.87 -16.23
N GLY A 11 -41.01 -22.67 -16.74
CA GLY A 11 -42.28 -22.23 -17.30
C GLY A 11 -42.18 -21.76 -18.75
N LYS A 12 -43.16 -20.96 -19.16
CA LYS A 12 -43.27 -20.37 -20.51
C LYS A 12 -43.33 -18.84 -20.48
N GLU A 13 -43.21 -18.26 -19.31
CA GLU A 13 -43.27 -16.82 -19.08
C GLU A 13 -41.89 -16.19 -19.28
N ALA A 14 -41.87 -14.92 -19.65
CA ALA A 14 -40.64 -14.18 -19.84
C ALA A 14 -39.81 -14.15 -18.54
N GLY A 15 -38.57 -14.64 -18.59
CA GLY A 15 -37.68 -14.75 -17.42
C GLY A 15 -37.90 -16.01 -16.57
N ASN A 16 -38.72 -16.96 -17.02
CA ASN A 16 -38.88 -18.28 -16.41
C ASN A 16 -39.01 -19.38 -17.49
N GLU A 17 -38.33 -19.24 -18.62
CA GLU A 17 -38.44 -20.18 -19.75
C GLU A 17 -37.75 -21.51 -19.45
N ALA A 18 -38.48 -22.62 -19.64
CA ALA A 18 -37.94 -23.96 -19.47
C ALA A 18 -36.71 -24.19 -20.37
N GLY A 19 -35.62 -24.69 -19.77
CA GLY A 19 -34.37 -24.98 -20.48
C GLY A 19 -33.42 -23.79 -20.62
N TYR A 20 -33.79 -22.59 -20.17
CA TYR A 20 -32.92 -21.42 -20.13
C TYR A 20 -32.31 -21.22 -18.74
N ILE A 21 -31.09 -20.69 -18.69
CA ILE A 21 -30.56 -20.07 -17.48
C ILE A 21 -31.23 -18.70 -17.35
N VAL A 22 -32.05 -18.54 -16.32
CA VAL A 22 -32.84 -17.32 -16.06
C VAL A 22 -32.23 -16.45 -14.95
N GLY A 23 -31.18 -16.93 -14.30
CA GLY A 23 -30.43 -16.16 -13.31
C GLY A 23 -29.17 -16.88 -12.84
N MET A 24 -28.36 -16.21 -12.04
CA MET A 24 -27.19 -16.79 -11.37
C MET A 24 -26.99 -16.17 -10.00
N SER A 25 -26.38 -16.92 -9.09
CA SER A 25 -25.92 -16.38 -7.81
C SER A 25 -24.88 -15.27 -8.02
N THR A 26 -24.85 -14.28 -7.14
CA THR A 26 -23.83 -13.22 -7.19
C THR A 26 -22.44 -13.79 -6.92
N CYS A 27 -21.44 -13.22 -7.61
CA CYS A 27 -20.08 -13.71 -7.64
C CYS A 27 -19.14 -12.51 -7.72
N TYR A 28 -18.50 -12.17 -6.60
CA TYR A 28 -17.57 -11.04 -6.53
C TYR A 28 -16.13 -11.55 -6.54
N PRO A 29 -15.28 -11.13 -7.49
CA PRO A 29 -13.85 -11.37 -7.41
C PRO A 29 -13.29 -10.81 -6.11
N LYS A 30 -12.22 -11.43 -5.59
CA LYS A 30 -11.54 -10.91 -4.40
C LYS A 30 -11.05 -9.47 -4.65
N PRO A 31 -11.12 -8.57 -3.66
CA PRO A 31 -10.52 -7.25 -3.79
C PRO A 31 -9.05 -7.33 -4.23
N GLY A 32 -8.64 -6.49 -5.18
CA GLY A 32 -7.29 -6.50 -5.74
C GLY A 32 -7.00 -7.61 -6.75
N PHE A 33 -7.98 -8.49 -7.05
CA PHE A 33 -7.83 -9.55 -8.05
C PHE A 33 -7.71 -9.00 -9.48
N LEU A 34 -8.38 -7.88 -9.77
CA LEU A 34 -8.23 -7.16 -11.03
C LEU A 34 -7.87 -5.70 -10.73
N ARG A 35 -6.84 -5.20 -11.41
CA ARG A 35 -6.54 -3.76 -11.52
C ARG A 35 -6.84 -3.34 -12.94
N ILE A 36 -7.60 -2.26 -13.08
CA ILE A 36 -8.03 -1.72 -14.35
C ILE A 36 -7.35 -0.37 -14.51
N THR A 37 -6.74 -0.15 -15.66
CA THR A 37 -6.06 1.10 -16.02
C THR A 37 -6.93 1.95 -16.94
N ASP A 38 -6.67 3.26 -16.98
CA ASP A 38 -7.39 4.15 -17.88
C ASP A 38 -7.24 3.69 -19.34
N LYS A 39 -8.35 3.68 -20.07
CA LYS A 39 -8.46 3.22 -21.48
C LYS A 39 -8.18 1.75 -21.72
N GLU A 40 -8.18 0.91 -20.68
CA GLU A 40 -8.11 -0.54 -20.83
C GLU A 40 -9.46 -1.13 -21.31
N THR A 41 -9.40 -2.11 -22.20
CA THR A 41 -10.59 -2.84 -22.66
C THR A 41 -10.86 -4.02 -21.72
N LEU A 42 -12.04 -4.02 -21.09
CA LEU A 42 -12.49 -5.14 -20.28
C LEU A 42 -13.25 -6.16 -21.13
N ILE A 43 -12.83 -7.42 -21.06
CA ILE A 43 -13.52 -8.55 -21.67
C ILE A 43 -14.20 -9.35 -20.55
N VAL A 44 -15.52 -9.50 -20.64
CA VAL A 44 -16.31 -10.30 -19.71
C VAL A 44 -16.68 -11.60 -20.42
N GLU A 45 -16.17 -12.72 -19.91
CA GLU A 45 -16.51 -14.06 -20.39
C GLU A 45 -17.35 -14.79 -19.33
N SER A 46 -18.49 -15.34 -19.75
CA SER A 46 -19.28 -16.27 -18.95
C SER A 46 -19.12 -17.67 -19.51
N ASN A 47 -18.45 -18.53 -18.77
CA ASN A 47 -18.22 -19.92 -19.15
C ASN A 47 -19.23 -20.82 -18.44
N TYR A 48 -20.08 -21.50 -19.22
CA TYR A 48 -21.12 -22.38 -18.72
C TYR A 48 -20.74 -23.84 -18.93
N SER A 49 -20.95 -24.66 -17.90
CA SER A 49 -20.67 -26.09 -17.95
C SER A 49 -21.66 -26.80 -18.85
N SER A 50 -21.17 -27.58 -19.82
CA SER A 50 -22.00 -28.47 -20.65
C SER A 50 -22.48 -29.73 -19.91
N SER A 51 -22.42 -29.78 -18.58
CA SER A 51 -22.90 -30.93 -17.79
C SER A 51 -24.42 -31.06 -17.82
N HIS A 52 -25.12 -29.95 -18.03
CA HIS A 52 -26.56 -29.89 -18.21
C HIS A 52 -26.84 -29.17 -19.52
N ASP A 53 -27.77 -29.69 -20.32
CA ASP A 53 -28.18 -29.01 -21.53
C ASP A 53 -28.89 -27.70 -21.19
N HIS A 54 -28.58 -26.66 -21.95
CA HIS A 54 -29.18 -25.34 -21.83
C HIS A 54 -29.52 -24.86 -23.25
N THR A 55 -30.76 -24.42 -23.44
CA THR A 55 -31.22 -23.84 -24.70
C THR A 55 -30.62 -22.46 -24.94
N GLY A 56 -30.40 -21.71 -23.86
CA GLY A 56 -29.78 -20.40 -23.90
C GLY A 56 -29.65 -19.79 -22.51
N VAL A 57 -29.16 -18.55 -22.49
CA VAL A 57 -28.94 -17.78 -21.27
C VAL A 57 -29.61 -16.44 -21.40
N MET A 58 -30.43 -16.07 -20.41
CA MET A 58 -30.91 -14.70 -20.22
C MET A 58 -29.93 -13.97 -19.30
N GLY A 59 -29.11 -13.10 -19.87
CA GLY A 59 -28.03 -12.43 -19.16
C GLY A 59 -28.35 -10.98 -18.81
N LEU A 60 -28.29 -10.66 -17.52
CA LEU A 60 -28.14 -9.29 -17.03
C LEU A 60 -26.87 -9.25 -16.17
N PHE A 61 -25.92 -8.37 -16.52
CA PHE A 61 -24.72 -8.17 -15.73
C PHE A 61 -24.51 -6.70 -15.45
N TYR A 62 -23.87 -6.42 -14.31
CA TYR A 62 -23.51 -5.09 -13.86
C TYR A 62 -22.04 -5.09 -13.46
N ILE A 63 -21.27 -4.11 -13.93
CA ILE A 63 -19.84 -3.97 -13.63
C ILE A 63 -19.65 -2.84 -12.63
N LEU A 64 -19.19 -3.18 -11.42
CA LEU A 64 -18.79 -2.23 -10.39
C LEU A 64 -17.27 -2.01 -10.48
N VAL A 65 -16.84 -0.77 -10.68
CA VAL A 65 -15.42 -0.38 -10.66
C VAL A 65 -15.20 0.56 -9.49
N ALA A 66 -14.15 0.30 -8.70
CA ALA A 66 -13.74 1.18 -7.60
C ALA A 66 -12.60 2.09 -8.08
N ASP A 67 -12.67 3.38 -7.77
CA ASP A 67 -11.65 4.37 -8.16
C ASP A 67 -10.27 4.09 -7.57
N ARG A 68 -10.22 3.47 -6.37
CA ARG A 68 -8.98 3.13 -5.67
C ARG A 68 -9.12 1.78 -4.97
N VAL A 69 -8.26 0.83 -5.33
CA VAL A 69 -8.02 -0.34 -4.48
C VAL A 69 -7.11 0.16 -3.34
N PRO A 70 -7.52 0.07 -2.06
CA PRO A 70 -6.63 0.43 -0.97
C PRO A 70 -5.37 -0.43 -1.09
N GLU A 71 -4.23 0.22 -1.32
CA GLU A 71 -2.97 -0.51 -1.29
C GLU A 71 -2.85 -1.13 0.09
N SER A 72 -2.67 -2.44 0.13
CA SER A 72 -2.17 -3.09 1.33
C SER A 72 -0.76 -2.54 1.53
N SER A 73 -0.66 -1.44 2.29
CA SER A 73 0.63 -0.95 2.75
C SER A 73 1.27 -2.10 3.49
N SER A 74 2.32 -2.67 2.90
CA SER A 74 3.10 -3.66 3.61
C SER A 74 3.64 -2.99 4.87
N PHE A 75 3.70 -3.70 5.98
CA PHE A 75 4.22 -3.16 7.24
C PHE A 75 5.57 -2.47 7.02
N LEU A 76 6.42 -3.06 6.17
CA LEU A 76 7.71 -2.51 5.72
C LEU A 76 7.63 -1.11 5.11
N ASP A 77 6.61 -0.80 4.31
CA ASP A 77 6.44 0.54 3.72
C ASP A 77 6.12 1.59 4.81
N VAL A 78 5.36 1.19 5.83
CA VAL A 78 5.07 2.05 6.98
C VAL A 78 6.37 2.32 7.76
N PHE A 79 7.22 1.32 7.98
CA PHE A 79 8.52 1.51 8.64
C PHE A 79 9.48 2.37 7.81
N ASN A 80 9.56 2.13 6.50
CA ASN A 80 10.45 2.91 5.63
C ASN A 80 10.02 4.39 5.58
N LYS A 81 8.72 4.66 5.52
CA LYS A 81 8.21 6.03 5.59
C LYS A 81 8.53 6.69 6.94
N MET A 82 8.31 5.97 8.03
CA MET A 82 8.62 6.45 9.38
C MET A 82 10.13 6.70 9.59
N TYR A 83 11.00 5.84 9.06
CA TYR A 83 12.46 5.99 9.17
C TYR A 83 12.98 7.20 8.39
N ASN A 84 12.46 7.43 7.18
CA ASN A 84 12.87 8.56 6.35
C ASN A 84 12.42 9.90 6.96
N ASP A 85 11.21 9.98 7.54
CA ASP A 85 10.74 11.19 8.24
C ASP A 85 11.60 11.49 9.49
N ILE A 86 12.05 10.47 10.22
CA ILE A 86 12.95 10.63 11.38
C ILE A 86 14.32 11.16 10.92
N ASN A 87 14.90 10.60 9.85
CA ASN A 87 16.20 11.02 9.31
C ASN A 87 16.20 12.42 8.70
N HIS A 88 15.04 12.91 8.26
CA HIS A 88 14.91 14.24 7.64
C HIS A 88 14.54 15.35 8.64
N SER A 89 14.47 15.03 9.93
CA SER A 89 14.16 16.03 10.96
C SER A 89 15.35 16.96 11.18
N ALA A 90 15.14 18.27 10.97
CA ALA A 90 16.13 19.33 11.21
C ALA A 90 16.66 19.32 12.66
N PHE A 91 15.92 18.69 13.58
CA PHE A 91 16.28 18.51 14.98
C PHE A 91 17.50 17.60 15.18
N VAL A 92 17.61 16.49 14.44
CA VAL A 92 18.74 15.55 14.57
C VAL A 92 20.03 16.19 14.05
N TRP A 93 19.98 16.83 12.89
CA TRP A 93 21.12 17.59 12.35
C TRP A 93 21.52 18.75 13.26
N GLY A 94 20.56 19.46 13.87
CA GLY A 94 20.83 20.52 14.83
C GLY A 94 21.59 20.04 16.08
N ALA A 95 21.23 18.88 16.62
CA ALA A 95 21.88 18.30 17.80
C ALA A 95 23.34 17.90 17.54
N PHE A 96 23.64 17.31 16.38
CA PHE A 96 25.02 16.95 16.01
C PHE A 96 25.92 18.18 15.85
N VAL A 97 25.42 19.26 15.24
CA VAL A 97 26.17 20.51 15.09
C VAL A 97 26.50 21.13 16.44
N LEU A 98 25.52 21.22 17.35
CA LEU A 98 25.74 21.77 18.70
C LEU A 98 26.75 20.96 19.52
N ALA A 99 26.67 19.63 19.46
CA ALA A 99 27.63 18.75 20.14
C ALA A 99 29.06 18.96 19.59
N GLY A 100 29.23 19.06 18.27
CA GLY A 100 30.53 19.34 17.66
C GLY A 100 31.13 20.69 18.08
N VAL A 101 30.31 21.75 18.16
CA VAL A 101 30.74 23.07 18.62
C VAL A 101 31.18 23.03 20.10
N ALA A 102 30.43 22.34 20.96
CA ALA A 102 30.78 22.23 22.37
C ALA A 102 32.11 21.49 22.59
N ILE A 103 32.33 20.38 21.87
CA ILE A 103 33.57 19.58 21.97
C ILE A 103 34.78 20.40 21.51
N THR A 104 34.66 21.12 20.39
CA THR A 104 35.76 21.96 19.89
C THR A 104 36.08 23.12 20.83
N ALA A 105 35.06 23.78 21.38
CA ALA A 105 35.25 24.84 22.38
C ALA A 105 35.93 24.31 23.66
N ALA A 106 35.52 23.12 24.15
CA ALA A 106 36.14 22.49 25.31
C ALA A 106 37.61 22.10 25.04
N ALA A 107 37.90 21.53 23.86
CA ALA A 107 39.26 21.20 23.47
C ALA A 107 40.14 22.45 23.38
N VAL A 108 39.68 23.52 22.72
CA VAL A 108 40.43 24.79 22.62
C VAL A 108 40.65 25.42 24.00
N GLY A 109 39.63 25.41 24.86
CA GLY A 109 39.73 25.88 26.24
C GLY A 109 40.77 25.10 27.04
N TYR A 110 40.75 23.77 26.94
CA TYR A 110 41.74 22.89 27.57
C TYR A 110 43.15 23.16 27.06
N TRP A 111 43.34 23.24 25.74
CA TRP A 111 44.65 23.54 25.13
C TRP A 111 45.18 24.91 25.53
N ARG A 112 44.34 25.96 25.59
CA ARG A 112 44.77 27.29 26.07
C ARG A 112 45.20 27.26 27.53
N ARG A 113 44.46 26.55 28.38
CA ARG A 113 44.77 26.46 29.82
C ARG A 113 46.08 25.73 30.06
N ASN A 114 46.32 24.62 29.35
CA ASN A 114 47.58 23.88 29.46
C ASN A 114 48.80 24.75 29.08
N LYS A 115 48.69 25.53 27.99
CA LYS A 115 49.79 26.44 27.59
C LYS A 115 50.06 27.58 28.58
N TYR A 116 49.12 27.90 29.46
CA TYR A 116 49.29 28.95 30.47
C TYR A 116 50.06 28.44 31.71
N GLU A 117 49.93 27.17 32.07
CA GLU A 117 50.62 26.59 33.24
C GLU A 117 52.11 26.32 32.98
N ASP A 118 52.52 26.09 31.74
CA ASP A 118 53.93 25.92 31.36
C ASP A 118 54.75 27.23 31.40
N GLY A 119 54.12 28.37 31.70
CA GLY A 119 54.71 29.73 31.63
C GLY A 119 55.19 30.33 32.96
N TYR A 120 55.11 29.63 34.09
CA TYR A 120 55.52 30.17 35.39
C TYR A 120 56.95 29.73 35.78
N GLN A 121 57.92 30.64 35.69
CA GLN A 121 59.16 30.50 36.47
C GLN A 121 58.91 31.01 37.90
N PRO A 122 59.16 30.21 38.95
CA PRO A 122 59.04 30.69 40.32
C PRO A 122 60.17 31.68 40.63
N ILE A 123 59.81 32.91 41.03
CA ILE A 123 60.74 33.89 41.61
C ILE A 123 61.08 33.41 43.02
N MET A 124 62.34 33.01 43.23
CA MET A 124 62.87 32.69 44.55
C MET A 124 63.34 33.98 45.24
N ILE A 125 62.84 34.21 46.47
CA ILE A 125 63.41 35.16 47.44
C ILE A 125 64.61 34.51 48.12
#